data_AF-A0A6A6S2J7-F1
#
_entry.id   AF-A0A6A6S2J7-F1
#
_cell.length_a   1.000
_cell.length_b   1.000
_cell.length_c   1.000
_cell.angle_alpha   90.00
_cell.angle_beta   90.00
_cell.angle_gamma   90.00
#
_symmetry.space_group_name_H-M   'P 1'
#
loop_
_entity.id
_entity.type
_entity.pdbx_description
1 polymer ?
#
loop_
_entity_poly.entity_id
_entity_poly.type
_entity_poly.pdbx_seq_one_letter_code
_entity_poly.pdbx_strand_id
1 'polypeptide(L)'
;MELQTNVARHPDQSRHRRKISLGLPIRISSERVDSAVNSPVNALAVRSPSIDSEEKVLEYQHRHTFIGTASLEDFLYALEASDAHTTTKTSVAKAFARLARREEDVARNTASFAEGWRFVTPGPEDEALDIADPVTQARIKLGNVSLGELLAVVEWNGKEEALVVAVVQAFNNLSILDRHGDVSRTARDVRRWMVEGKAENGGGNGEKRRL
;
A
#
# COMPACT_ATOMS: atom_id res chain seq x y z
N MET A 1 15.46 21.28 70.97
CA MET A 1 14.86 22.17 69.96
C MET A 1 14.15 21.27 68.97
N GLU A 2 12.82 21.22 69.04
CA GLU A 2 11.92 20.61 68.04
C GLU A 2 12.09 21.36 66.69
N LEU A 3 11.85 20.83 65.48
CA LEU A 3 10.59 20.33 64.92
C LEU A 3 10.82 19.57 63.59
N GLN A 4 10.21 18.38 63.50
CA GLN A 4 9.28 17.89 62.45
C GLN A 4 9.52 18.12 60.93
N THR A 5 9.71 16.98 60.23
CA THR A 5 8.98 16.45 59.05
C THR A 5 8.32 17.37 58.01
N ASN A 6 8.52 17.07 56.71
CA ASN A 6 7.41 16.68 55.82
C ASN A 6 7.84 16.02 54.50
N VAL A 7 7.09 14.97 54.14
CA VAL A 7 7.08 14.20 52.88
C VAL A 7 5.89 14.68 52.03
N ALA A 8 6.06 14.84 50.70
CA ALA A 8 5.04 14.62 49.63
C ALA A 8 5.55 15.19 48.29
N ARG A 9 5.15 14.82 47.07
CA ARG A 9 4.48 13.70 46.35
C ARG A 9 4.68 14.02 44.83
N HIS A 10 4.72 13.00 43.96
CA HIS A 10 4.77 13.00 42.47
C HIS A 10 3.57 13.74 41.77
N PRO A 11 3.35 13.65 40.43
CA PRO A 11 4.10 14.10 39.22
C PRO A 11 3.18 14.92 38.25
N ASP A 12 3.66 15.51 37.14
CA ASP A 12 2.81 15.87 35.97
C ASP A 12 3.70 16.19 34.74
N GLN A 13 3.71 15.38 33.67
CA GLN A 13 2.82 15.34 32.49
C GLN A 13 2.76 16.63 31.64
N SER A 14 2.74 16.40 30.31
CA SER A 14 2.35 17.33 29.24
C SER A 14 3.41 18.31 28.71
N ARG A 15 4.31 17.82 27.85
CA ARG A 15 5.05 18.68 26.92
C ARG A 15 4.08 19.24 25.87
N HIS A 16 3.77 20.52 26.03
CA HIS A 16 2.91 21.33 25.18
C HIS A 16 3.22 21.21 23.67
N ARG A 17 2.23 20.70 22.93
CA ARG A 17 2.16 20.76 21.46
C ARG A 17 1.78 22.19 21.06
N ARG A 18 2.70 22.93 20.42
CA ARG A 18 2.44 24.30 19.93
C ARG A 18 1.37 24.26 18.84
N LYS A 19 0.22 24.90 19.08
CA LYS A 19 -0.83 25.12 18.09
C LYS A 19 -0.38 26.23 17.14
N ILE A 20 -0.14 25.88 15.88
CA ILE A 20 0.10 26.83 14.79
C ILE A 20 -1.27 27.22 14.24
N SER A 21 -1.72 28.45 14.53
CA SER A 21 -2.88 29.04 13.88
C SER A 21 -2.47 29.51 12.49
N LEU A 22 -3.04 28.89 11.45
CA LEU A 22 -2.99 29.43 10.09
C LEU A 22 -3.98 30.61 10.06
N GLY A 23 -3.46 31.83 9.93
CA GLY A 23 -4.24 33.07 9.88
C GLY A 23 -5.09 33.16 8.62
N LEU A 24 -6.15 32.35 8.56
CA LEU A 24 -7.19 32.46 7.55
C LEU A 24 -8.10 33.64 7.93
N PRO A 25 -8.41 34.56 7.01
CA PRO A 25 -9.26 35.70 7.31
C PRO A 25 -10.71 35.23 7.53
N ILE A 26 -11.12 35.17 8.79
CA ILE A 26 -12.52 34.96 9.17
C ILE A 26 -13.22 36.32 9.05
N ARG A 27 -14.00 36.50 7.98
CA ARG A 27 -14.97 37.62 7.92
C ARG A 27 -16.11 37.30 8.89
N ILE A 28 -16.04 37.87 10.08
CA ILE A 28 -17.11 37.81 11.07
C ILE A 28 -18.04 38.99 10.79
N SER A 29 -19.13 38.73 10.06
CA SER A 29 -20.22 39.70 9.95
C SER A 29 -20.95 39.74 11.29
N SER A 30 -20.60 40.72 12.12
CA SER A 30 -21.37 41.05 13.32
C SER A 30 -22.60 41.86 12.90
N GLU A 31 -23.72 41.19 12.64
CA GLU A 31 -25.01 41.88 12.54
C GLU A 31 -26.01 41.31 13.55
N ARG A 32 -26.33 42.21 14.46
CA ARG A 32 -27.39 42.24 15.46
C ARG A 32 -28.73 41.99 14.76
N VAL A 33 -29.50 41.00 15.19
CA VAL A 33 -30.87 40.81 14.69
C VAL A 33 -31.85 41.01 15.85
N ASP A 34 -32.35 42.25 15.94
CA ASP A 34 -33.70 42.53 16.43
C ASP A 34 -34.70 42.11 15.34
N SER A 35 -35.83 41.58 15.78
CA SER A 35 -36.93 40.97 15.01
C SER A 35 -37.37 41.69 13.72
N ALA A 36 -37.50 40.95 12.61
CA ALA A 36 -38.66 41.01 11.70
C ALA A 36 -38.55 39.99 10.55
N VAL A 37 -39.56 39.11 10.47
CA VAL A 37 -40.15 38.45 9.31
C VAL A 37 -39.56 38.85 7.94
N ASN A 38 -38.82 37.93 7.31
CA ASN A 38 -39.06 37.45 5.94
C ASN A 38 -37.97 36.44 5.51
N SER A 39 -38.41 35.23 5.21
CA SER A 39 -37.62 34.18 4.56
C SER A 39 -37.14 34.68 3.18
N PRO A 40 -35.93 34.27 2.75
CA PRO A 40 -35.90 33.07 1.94
C PRO A 40 -34.90 32.06 2.49
N VAL A 41 -35.39 30.82 2.56
CA VAL A 41 -34.61 29.62 2.79
C VAL A 41 -33.61 29.46 1.64
N ASN A 42 -32.45 30.11 1.75
CA ASN A 42 -31.26 29.66 1.04
C ASN A 42 -30.69 28.50 1.87
N ALA A 43 -31.45 27.39 1.85
CA ALA A 43 -30.88 26.10 2.17
C ALA A 43 -29.67 25.96 1.25
N LEU A 44 -28.49 25.85 1.85
CA LEU A 44 -27.36 25.19 1.23
C LEU A 44 -27.89 23.82 0.80
N ALA A 45 -28.40 23.74 -0.43
CA ALA A 45 -28.65 22.50 -1.10
C ALA A 45 -27.27 21.86 -1.16
N VAL A 46 -27.03 20.92 -0.24
CA VAL A 46 -26.04 19.87 -0.40
C VAL A 46 -26.44 19.21 -1.72
N ARG A 47 -25.88 19.73 -2.83
CA ARG A 47 -26.08 19.16 -4.15
C ARG A 47 -25.51 17.76 -4.02
N SER A 48 -26.38 16.76 -3.95
CA SER A 48 -25.96 15.38 -4.09
C SER A 48 -25.11 15.31 -5.36
N PRO A 49 -23.90 14.75 -5.30
CA PRO A 49 -23.07 14.61 -6.49
C PRO A 49 -23.91 13.93 -7.57
N SER A 50 -23.89 14.46 -8.79
CA SER A 50 -24.47 13.74 -9.92
C SER A 50 -23.69 12.44 -10.09
N ILE A 51 -24.34 11.39 -10.60
CA ILE A 51 -23.72 10.08 -10.84
C ILE A 51 -22.38 10.26 -11.58
N ASP A 52 -22.35 11.09 -12.63
CA ASP A 52 -21.15 11.43 -13.41
C ASP A 52 -20.00 12.03 -12.57
N SER A 53 -20.31 12.72 -11.47
CA SER A 53 -19.29 13.30 -10.60
C SER A 53 -18.74 12.29 -9.60
N GLU A 54 -19.58 11.35 -9.15
CA GLU A 54 -19.16 10.25 -8.28
C GLU A 54 -18.32 9.22 -9.05
N GLU A 55 -18.72 8.89 -10.28
CA GLU A 55 -17.98 8.01 -11.19
C GLU A 55 -16.57 8.56 -11.46
N LYS A 56 -16.43 9.86 -11.74
CA LYS A 56 -15.11 10.49 -11.93
C LYS A 56 -14.24 10.45 -10.67
N VAL A 57 -14.84 10.56 -9.50
CA VAL A 57 -14.11 10.44 -8.22
C VAL A 57 -13.61 9.00 -8.05
N LEU A 58 -14.42 8.00 -8.40
CA LEU A 58 -14.02 6.59 -8.36
C LEU A 58 -12.91 6.28 -9.38
N GLU A 59 -13.05 6.74 -10.63
CA GLU A 59 -12.03 6.60 -11.65
C GLU A 59 -10.69 7.18 -11.17
N TYR A 60 -10.73 8.38 -10.59
CA TYR A 60 -9.53 8.99 -10.00
C TYR A 60 -8.95 8.13 -8.88
N GLN A 61 -9.76 7.61 -7.95
CA GLN A 61 -9.28 6.76 -6.86
C GLN A 61 -8.65 5.46 -7.37
N HIS A 62 -9.26 4.82 -8.39
CA HIS A 62 -8.77 3.58 -8.97
C HIS A 62 -7.42 3.77 -9.67
N ARG A 63 -7.24 4.91 -10.36
CA ARG A 63 -5.95 5.31 -10.94
C ARG A 63 -4.85 5.56 -9.93
N HIS A 64 -5.20 5.80 -8.67
CA HIS A 64 -4.27 6.21 -7.62
C HIS A 64 -4.15 5.19 -6.49
N THR A 65 -4.66 3.98 -6.69
CA THR A 65 -4.49 2.85 -5.78
C THR A 65 -3.64 1.78 -6.45
N PHE A 66 -2.51 1.42 -5.83
CA PHE A 66 -1.48 0.60 -6.46
C PHE A 66 -1.06 -0.58 -5.59
N ILE A 67 -0.72 -1.69 -6.25
CA ILE A 67 0.07 -2.78 -5.68
C ILE A 67 1.26 -2.98 -6.62
N GLY A 68 2.48 -2.82 -6.11
CA GLY A 68 3.67 -2.76 -6.95
C GLY A 68 3.56 -1.64 -7.99
N THR A 69 3.62 -2.01 -9.27
CA THR A 69 3.50 -1.11 -10.42
C THR A 69 2.09 -1.11 -11.05
N ALA A 70 1.20 -1.99 -10.61
CA ALA A 70 -0.14 -2.12 -11.17
C ALA A 70 -1.16 -1.27 -10.41
N SER A 71 -1.96 -0.49 -11.14
CA SER A 71 -3.09 0.25 -10.55
C SER A 71 -4.34 -0.63 -10.42
N LEU A 72 -5.27 -0.20 -9.56
CA LEU A 72 -6.59 -0.82 -9.46
C LEU A 72 -7.37 -0.70 -10.78
N GLU A 73 -7.22 0.40 -11.52
CA GLU A 73 -7.83 0.54 -12.86
C GLU A 73 -7.29 -0.52 -13.84
N ASP A 74 -5.97 -0.74 -13.89
CA ASP A 74 -5.36 -1.77 -14.74
C ASP A 74 -5.86 -3.18 -14.37
N PHE A 75 -6.05 -3.43 -13.08
CA PHE A 75 -6.59 -4.67 -12.58
C PHE A 75 -8.04 -4.88 -12.97
N LEU A 76 -8.90 -3.87 -12.82
CA LEU A 76 -10.29 -3.92 -13.26
C LEU A 76 -10.41 -4.06 -14.78
N TYR A 77 -9.52 -3.45 -15.55
CA TYR A 77 -9.47 -3.61 -17.00
C TYR A 77 -9.08 -5.03 -17.41
N ALA A 78 -8.22 -5.70 -16.64
CA ALA A 78 -7.81 -7.08 -16.90
C ALA A 78 -8.79 -8.14 -16.36
N LEU A 79 -9.72 -7.74 -15.48
CA LEU A 79 -10.66 -8.60 -14.79
C LEU A 79 -11.86 -8.92 -15.68
N GLU A 80 -12.15 -10.21 -15.86
CA GLU A 80 -13.39 -10.64 -16.50
C GLU A 80 -14.50 -10.67 -15.45
N ALA A 81 -15.49 -9.79 -15.61
CA ALA A 81 -16.69 -9.70 -14.78
C ALA A 81 -17.94 -10.05 -15.60
N SER A 82 -18.93 -10.65 -14.96
CA SER A 82 -20.24 -10.91 -15.54
C SER A 82 -21.13 -9.67 -15.50
N ASP A 83 -22.21 -9.68 -16.29
CA ASP A 83 -23.24 -8.63 -16.27
C ASP A 83 -23.92 -8.48 -14.89
N ALA A 84 -23.82 -9.50 -14.03
CA ALA A 84 -24.30 -9.48 -12.65
C ALA A 84 -23.30 -8.87 -11.67
N HIS A 85 -22.22 -8.23 -12.15
CA HIS A 85 -21.15 -7.65 -11.34
C HIS A 85 -20.43 -8.67 -10.44
N THR A 86 -20.39 -9.93 -10.88
CA THR A 86 -19.65 -11.02 -10.22
C THR A 86 -18.44 -11.41 -11.04
N THR A 87 -17.45 -12.00 -10.38
CA THR A 87 -16.27 -12.56 -11.01
C THR A 87 -15.92 -13.91 -10.37
N THR A 88 -15.09 -14.70 -11.04
CA THR A 88 -14.65 -16.00 -10.55
C THR A 88 -13.23 -15.90 -9.99
N LYS A 89 -12.89 -16.80 -9.07
CA LYS A 89 -11.54 -16.92 -8.52
C LYS A 89 -10.47 -17.11 -9.60
N THR A 90 -10.80 -17.89 -10.64
CA THR A 90 -9.93 -18.09 -11.80
C THR A 90 -9.73 -16.81 -12.61
N SER A 91 -10.78 -16.01 -12.81
CA SER A 91 -10.68 -14.71 -13.51
C SER A 91 -9.79 -13.73 -12.76
N VAL A 92 -10.02 -13.59 -11.44
CA VAL A 92 -9.20 -12.76 -10.55
C VAL A 92 -7.73 -13.16 -10.61
N ALA A 93 -7.45 -14.46 -10.52
CA ALA A 93 -6.09 -14.96 -10.56
C ALA A 93 -5.41 -14.74 -11.92
N LYS A 94 -6.13 -14.92 -13.02
CA LYS A 94 -5.62 -14.62 -14.37
C LYS A 94 -5.30 -13.13 -14.52
N ALA A 95 -6.19 -12.26 -14.06
CA ALA A 95 -5.98 -10.81 -14.11
C ALA A 95 -4.73 -10.41 -13.30
N PHE A 96 -4.60 -10.91 -12.08
CA PHE A 96 -3.45 -10.67 -11.22
C PHE A 96 -2.14 -11.19 -11.84
N ALA A 97 -2.13 -12.43 -12.33
CA ALA A 97 -0.96 -13.04 -12.96
C ALA A 97 -0.50 -12.27 -14.22
N ARG A 98 -1.46 -11.77 -15.02
CA ARG A 98 -1.16 -10.91 -16.20
C ARG A 98 -0.46 -9.61 -15.81
N LEU A 99 -0.81 -9.02 -14.67
CA LEU A 99 -0.16 -7.80 -14.18
C LEU A 99 1.20 -8.10 -13.56
N ALA A 100 1.29 -9.16 -12.73
CA ALA A 100 2.54 -9.63 -12.12
C ALA A 100 3.62 -9.84 -13.20
N ARG A 101 3.24 -10.54 -14.27
CA ARG A 101 4.12 -10.77 -15.42
C ARG A 101 4.52 -9.49 -16.14
N ARG A 102 3.62 -8.53 -16.30
CA ARG A 102 3.97 -7.22 -16.88
C ARG A 102 5.00 -6.47 -16.02
N GLU A 103 4.85 -6.50 -14.71
CA GLU A 103 5.82 -5.92 -13.77
C GLU A 103 7.19 -6.61 -13.88
N GLU A 104 7.21 -7.94 -13.92
CA GLU A 104 8.43 -8.73 -14.09
C GLU A 104 9.10 -8.46 -15.44
N ASP A 105 8.35 -8.37 -16.53
CA ASP A 105 8.86 -8.06 -17.86
C ASP A 105 9.50 -6.66 -17.89
N VAL A 106 8.85 -5.67 -17.26
CA VAL A 106 9.43 -4.31 -17.12
C VAL A 106 10.73 -4.37 -16.31
N ALA A 107 10.75 -5.07 -15.19
CA ALA A 107 11.96 -5.23 -14.38
C ALA A 107 13.08 -5.94 -15.16
N ARG A 108 12.75 -6.96 -15.94
CA ARG A 108 13.70 -7.73 -16.77
C ARG A 108 14.29 -6.89 -17.90
N ASN A 109 13.47 -6.09 -18.56
CA ASN A 109 13.87 -5.26 -19.70
C ASN A 109 14.63 -3.99 -19.28
N THR A 110 14.42 -3.50 -18.06
CA THR A 110 15.09 -2.29 -17.55
C THR A 110 16.34 -2.59 -16.73
N ALA A 111 16.46 -3.80 -16.20
CA ALA A 111 17.63 -4.19 -15.41
C ALA A 111 18.89 -4.31 -16.29
N SER A 112 19.96 -3.65 -15.85
CA SER A 112 21.32 -3.87 -16.34
C SER A 112 22.01 -4.84 -15.39
N PHE A 113 22.25 -6.06 -15.85
CA PHE A 113 22.91 -7.09 -15.03
C PHE A 113 24.42 -6.95 -15.12
N ALA A 114 25.10 -7.06 -13.97
CA ALA A 114 26.52 -7.38 -13.96
C ALA A 114 26.71 -8.81 -14.51
N GLU A 115 27.90 -9.08 -15.06
CA GLU A 115 28.23 -10.37 -15.63
C GLU A 115 27.92 -11.52 -14.64
N GLY A 116 27.21 -12.55 -15.13
CA GLY A 116 26.80 -13.72 -14.33
C GLY A 116 25.45 -13.61 -13.60
N TRP A 117 24.78 -12.46 -13.60
CA TRP A 117 23.44 -12.32 -13.02
C TRP A 117 22.34 -12.46 -14.09
N ARG A 118 21.35 -13.31 -13.82
CA ARG A 118 20.15 -13.47 -14.68
C ARG A 118 18.90 -13.67 -13.83
N PHE A 119 17.74 -13.33 -14.38
CA PHE A 119 16.46 -13.72 -13.80
C PHE A 119 16.31 -15.24 -13.79
N VAL A 120 15.95 -15.79 -12.62
CA VAL A 120 15.75 -17.23 -12.39
C VAL A 120 14.29 -17.64 -12.57
N THR A 121 13.36 -16.68 -12.50
CA THR A 121 11.93 -16.94 -12.67
C THR A 121 11.65 -17.39 -14.11
N PRO A 122 10.91 -18.51 -14.31
CA PRO A 122 10.49 -18.98 -15.62
C PRO A 122 9.89 -17.86 -16.43
N GLY A 123 10.19 -17.86 -17.73
CA GLY A 123 9.76 -16.80 -18.61
C GLY A 123 8.26 -16.85 -18.92
N PRO A 124 7.74 -15.79 -19.56
CA PRO A 124 6.37 -15.68 -20.08
C PRO A 124 5.80 -16.91 -20.83
N GLU A 125 6.64 -17.78 -21.37
CA GLU A 125 6.21 -18.87 -22.26
C GLU A 125 6.10 -20.23 -21.55
N ASP A 126 6.57 -20.32 -20.30
CA ASP A 126 6.52 -21.55 -19.51
C ASP A 126 5.25 -21.58 -18.64
N GLU A 127 4.49 -22.65 -18.82
CA GLU A 127 3.41 -23.16 -17.97
C GLU A 127 2.01 -22.53 -18.09
N ALA A 128 1.05 -23.43 -18.36
CA ALA A 128 -0.29 -23.33 -17.84
C ALA A 128 -0.19 -23.24 -16.31
N LEU A 129 -0.24 -22.02 -15.78
CA LEU A 129 -0.21 -21.79 -14.33
C LEU A 129 -1.34 -22.59 -13.68
N ASP A 130 -0.99 -23.59 -12.89
CA ASP A 130 -1.94 -24.23 -11.99
C ASP A 130 -2.21 -23.27 -10.84
N ILE A 131 -3.16 -22.37 -11.08
CA ILE A 131 -3.60 -21.36 -10.12
C ILE A 131 -4.16 -22.02 -8.86
N ALA A 132 -4.53 -23.30 -8.87
CA ALA A 132 -4.97 -24.01 -7.68
C ALA A 132 -3.81 -24.37 -6.73
N ASP A 133 -2.59 -24.49 -7.24
CA ASP A 133 -1.41 -24.83 -6.44
C ASP A 133 -0.98 -23.65 -5.53
N PRO A 134 -0.95 -23.82 -4.20
CA PRO A 134 -0.52 -22.77 -3.27
C PRO A 134 0.92 -22.31 -3.50
N VAL A 135 1.80 -23.19 -3.98
CA VAL A 135 3.21 -22.83 -4.25
C VAL A 135 3.28 -21.86 -5.44
N THR A 136 2.50 -22.15 -6.48
CA THR A 136 2.33 -21.27 -7.64
C THR A 136 1.73 -19.92 -7.23
N GLN A 137 0.67 -19.92 -6.40
CA GLN A 137 0.08 -18.69 -5.88
C GLN A 137 1.05 -17.83 -5.06
N ALA A 138 1.96 -18.45 -4.30
CA ALA A 138 2.96 -17.74 -3.50
C ALA A 138 4.08 -17.11 -4.35
N ARG A 139 4.33 -17.66 -5.55
CA ARG A 139 5.36 -17.19 -6.48
C ARG A 139 4.91 -16.02 -7.34
N ILE A 140 3.63 -15.98 -7.72
CA ILE A 140 3.07 -14.88 -8.51
C ILE A 140 2.89 -13.68 -7.57
N LYS A 141 3.61 -12.59 -7.86
CA LYS A 141 3.61 -11.38 -7.02
C LYS A 141 3.42 -10.09 -7.81
N LEU A 142 2.74 -9.14 -7.18
CA LEU A 142 2.73 -7.72 -7.53
C LEU A 142 3.32 -6.96 -6.35
N GLY A 143 4.45 -6.29 -6.54
CA GLY A 143 5.19 -5.69 -5.43
C GLY A 143 5.50 -6.73 -4.34
N ASN A 144 5.06 -6.48 -3.12
CA ASN A 144 5.21 -7.40 -1.98
C ASN A 144 4.01 -8.33 -1.77
N VAL A 145 2.94 -8.20 -2.56
CA VAL A 145 1.70 -8.96 -2.40
C VAL A 145 1.71 -10.15 -3.35
N SER A 146 1.43 -11.34 -2.84
CA SER A 146 1.26 -12.57 -3.61
C SER A 146 -0.19 -12.79 -4.05
N LEU A 147 -0.37 -13.59 -5.11
CA LEU A 147 -1.69 -14.04 -5.54
C LEU A 147 -2.42 -14.76 -4.41
N GLY A 148 -1.71 -15.60 -3.64
CA GLY A 148 -2.28 -16.33 -2.50
C GLY A 148 -2.87 -15.40 -1.44
N GLU A 149 -2.19 -14.28 -1.13
CA GLU A 149 -2.70 -13.28 -0.19
C GLU A 149 -3.95 -12.59 -0.73
N LEU A 150 -4.00 -12.22 -2.01
CA LEU A 150 -5.21 -11.67 -2.62
C LEU A 150 -6.40 -12.65 -2.53
N LEU A 151 -6.18 -13.90 -2.94
CA LEU A 151 -7.24 -14.91 -2.95
C LEU A 151 -7.72 -15.26 -1.53
N ALA A 152 -6.87 -15.13 -0.51
CA ALA A 152 -7.25 -15.37 0.87
C ALA A 152 -8.10 -14.25 1.49
N VAL A 153 -7.96 -13.01 1.01
CA VAL A 153 -8.69 -11.85 1.53
C VAL A 153 -10.06 -11.68 0.89
N VAL A 154 -10.25 -12.13 -0.36
CA VAL A 154 -11.54 -12.04 -1.05
C VAL A 154 -12.56 -13.01 -0.42
N GLU A 155 -13.77 -12.50 -0.18
CA GLU A 155 -14.89 -13.31 0.27
C GLU A 155 -15.53 -14.06 -0.92
N TRP A 156 -15.27 -15.37 -0.99
CA TRP A 156 -15.82 -16.24 -2.04
C TRP A 156 -17.13 -16.89 -1.60
N ASN A 157 -18.07 -17.03 -2.54
CA ASN A 157 -19.25 -17.85 -2.36
C ASN A 157 -18.91 -19.35 -2.53
N GLY A 158 -19.88 -20.24 -2.29
CA GLY A 158 -19.71 -21.69 -2.41
C GLY A 158 -19.39 -22.21 -3.83
N LYS A 159 -19.35 -21.35 -4.84
CA LYS A 159 -18.98 -21.65 -6.24
C LYS A 159 -17.67 -20.99 -6.67
N GLU A 160 -16.87 -20.48 -5.73
CA GLU A 160 -15.66 -19.69 -6.00
C GLU A 160 -15.91 -18.42 -6.84
N GLU A 161 -17.08 -17.81 -6.68
CA GLU A 161 -17.41 -16.52 -7.25
C GLU A 161 -17.46 -15.45 -6.16
N ALA A 162 -17.17 -14.21 -6.53
CA ALA A 162 -17.23 -13.06 -5.64
C ALA A 162 -17.86 -11.87 -6.36
N LEU A 163 -18.44 -10.94 -5.60
CA LEU A 163 -18.82 -9.63 -6.12
C LEU A 163 -17.55 -8.86 -6.50
N VAL A 164 -17.57 -8.14 -7.63
CA VAL A 164 -16.42 -7.32 -8.07
C VAL A 164 -16.04 -6.31 -6.99
N VAL A 165 -17.02 -5.76 -6.26
CA VAL A 165 -16.79 -4.82 -5.15
C VAL A 165 -15.97 -5.46 -4.03
N ALA A 166 -16.16 -6.74 -3.72
CA ALA A 166 -15.37 -7.45 -2.70
C ALA A 166 -13.91 -7.60 -3.14
N VAL A 167 -13.67 -7.83 -4.44
CA VAL A 167 -12.31 -7.90 -5.01
C VAL A 167 -11.64 -6.52 -4.97
N VAL A 168 -12.37 -5.45 -5.28
CA VAL A 168 -11.87 -4.06 -5.16
C VAL A 168 -11.47 -3.74 -3.72
N GLN A 169 -12.29 -4.11 -2.74
CA GLN A 169 -11.98 -3.91 -1.33
C GLN A 169 -10.74 -4.70 -0.90
N ALA A 170 -10.61 -5.96 -1.34
CA ALA A 170 -9.44 -6.78 -1.08
C ALA A 170 -8.16 -6.13 -1.66
N PHE A 171 -8.22 -5.65 -2.91
CA PHE A 171 -7.12 -4.93 -3.55
C PHE A 171 -6.73 -3.67 -2.78
N ASN A 172 -7.72 -2.86 -2.37
CA ASN A 172 -7.48 -1.66 -1.57
C ASN A 172 -6.78 -1.99 -0.24
N ASN A 173 -7.24 -3.03 0.46
CA ASN A 173 -6.63 -3.45 1.72
C ASN A 173 -5.17 -3.87 1.53
N LEU A 174 -4.88 -4.61 0.45
CA LEU A 174 -3.54 -5.08 0.14
C LEU A 174 -2.61 -3.95 -0.37
N SER A 175 -3.15 -2.94 -1.03
CA SER A 175 -2.39 -1.73 -1.44
C SER A 175 -1.78 -0.99 -0.24
N ILE A 176 -2.49 -1.01 0.90
CA ILE A 176 -2.00 -0.41 2.15
C ILE A 176 -0.84 -1.24 2.69
N LEU A 177 -0.95 -2.58 2.67
CA LEU A 177 0.09 -3.48 3.16
C LEU A 177 1.36 -3.43 2.30
N ASP A 178 1.21 -3.38 0.97
CA ASP A 178 2.34 -3.28 0.04
C ASP A 178 3.23 -2.06 0.33
N ARG A 179 2.59 -0.92 0.62
CA ARG A 179 3.25 0.35 0.96
C ARG A 179 4.14 0.26 2.21
N HIS A 180 3.91 -0.72 3.07
CA HIS A 180 4.61 -0.89 4.35
C HIS A 180 5.68 -2.00 4.34
N GLY A 181 6.05 -2.54 3.17
CA GLY A 181 7.08 -3.58 3.05
C GLY A 181 8.43 -3.19 3.69
N ASP A 182 8.71 -3.72 4.89
CA ASP A 182 9.91 -3.42 5.70
C ASP A 182 11.18 -4.18 5.22
N VAL A 183 11.04 -4.98 4.16
CA VAL A 183 12.09 -5.87 3.59
C VAL A 183 13.38 -5.09 3.22
N SER A 184 13.24 -3.81 2.89
CA SER A 184 14.37 -2.93 2.53
C SER A 184 15.35 -2.71 3.69
N ARG A 185 14.88 -2.64 4.95
CA ARG A 185 15.75 -2.39 6.11
C ARG A 185 16.64 -3.60 6.40
N THR A 186 16.05 -4.78 6.52
CA THR A 186 16.78 -6.03 6.77
C THR A 186 17.80 -6.32 5.67
N ALA A 187 17.42 -6.17 4.39
CA ALA A 187 18.34 -6.40 3.28
C ALA A 187 19.51 -5.39 3.26
N ARG A 188 19.27 -4.14 3.68
CA ARG A 188 20.35 -3.15 3.83
C ARG A 188 21.30 -3.53 4.96
N ASP A 189 20.79 -3.99 6.08
CA ASP A 189 21.62 -4.37 7.24
C ASP A 189 22.45 -5.61 6.95
N VAL A 190 21.89 -6.62 6.28
CA VAL A 190 22.64 -7.80 5.82
C VAL A 190 23.75 -7.38 4.84
N ARG A 191 23.45 -6.54 3.84
CA ARG A 191 24.48 -6.05 2.91
C ARG A 191 25.57 -5.27 3.63
N ARG A 192 25.21 -4.48 4.63
CA ARG A 192 26.18 -3.77 5.48
C ARG A 192 27.10 -4.74 6.21
N TRP A 193 26.54 -5.75 6.87
CA TRP A 193 27.33 -6.78 7.56
C TRP A 193 28.27 -7.55 6.63
N MET A 194 27.84 -7.86 5.41
CA MET A 194 28.70 -8.53 4.43
C MET A 194 29.89 -7.68 3.98
N VAL A 195 29.73 -6.35 3.94
CA VAL A 195 30.81 -5.42 3.58
C VAL A 195 31.75 -5.22 4.77
N GLU A 196 31.19 -5.05 5.97
CA GLU A 196 31.97 -4.90 7.21
C GLU A 196 32.80 -6.17 7.51
N GLY A 197 32.21 -7.37 7.38
CA GLY A 197 32.93 -8.64 7.58
C GLY A 197 34.02 -8.93 6.53
N LYS A 198 33.99 -8.28 5.36
CA LYS A 198 35.08 -8.34 4.37
C LYS A 198 36.24 -7.39 4.72
N ALA A 199 35.98 -6.30 5.42
CA ALA A 199 37.01 -5.35 5.84
C ALA A 199 37.88 -5.93 6.98
N GLU A 200 37.29 -6.71 7.89
CA GLU A 200 38.00 -7.34 9.01
C GLU A 200 38.92 -8.50 8.56
N ASN A 201 38.54 -9.25 7.52
CA ASN A 201 39.35 -10.36 6.98
C ASN A 201 40.43 -9.91 5.98
N GLY A 202 40.47 -8.64 5.59
CA GLY A 202 41.46 -8.08 4.64
C GLY A 202 42.68 -7.39 5.28
N GLY A 203 42.71 -7.23 6.61
CA GLY A 203 43.72 -6.43 7.33
C GLY A 203 44.93 -7.19 7.88
N GLY A 204 45.07 -8.49 7.61
CA GLY A 204 46.05 -9.37 8.24
C GLY A 204 47.20 -9.81 7.35
N ASN A 205 47.90 -8.93 6.63
CA ASN A 205 49.24 -9.29 6.12
C ASN A 205 50.13 -8.06 5.90
N GLY A 206 50.82 -7.65 6.95
CA GLY A 206 51.88 -6.67 6.85
C GLY A 206 52.58 -6.56 8.19
N GLU A 207 53.89 -6.85 8.18
CA GLU A 207 54.85 -6.46 9.21
C GLU A 207 55.07 -7.43 10.38
N LYS A 208 55.98 -8.39 10.15
CA LYS A 208 57.30 -8.46 10.82
C LYS A 208 58.13 -9.65 10.30
N ARG A 209 58.93 -9.38 9.27
CA ARG A 209 60.16 -10.14 8.97
C ARG A 209 61.28 -9.15 8.71
N ARG A 210 62.30 -9.22 9.57
CA ARG A 210 63.73 -8.83 9.47
C ARG A 210 64.15 -8.41 10.88
N LEU A 211 64.75 -9.36 11.60
CA LEU A 211 66.21 -9.51 11.80
C LEU A 211 66.70 -8.46 12.78
#